data_AF-A0A7X9KDI9-F1
#
_entry.id   AF-A0A7X9KDI9-F1
#
_cell.length_a   1.000
_cell.length_b   1.000
_cell.length_c   1.000
_cell.angle_alpha   90.00
_cell.angle_beta   90.00
_cell.angle_gamma   90.00
#
_symmetry.space_group_name_H-M   'P 1'
#
loop_
_entity.id
_entity.type
_entity.pdbx_description
1 polymer ?
#
loop_
_entity_poly.entity_id
_entity_poly.type
_entity_poly.pdbx_seq_one_letter_code
_entity_poly.pdbx_strand_id
1 'polypeptide(L)'
;LTDLTDAACLQRHLFAPMRDPREGALMGVMDQLNRELGKGTVFTASMGILGRRSWVMRQERVSPRYTTRWEEIPAVFPPEGAP
;
A
#
# COMPACT_ATOMS: atom_id res chain seq x y z
N LEU A 1 -13.79 -1.84 14.13
CA LEU A 1 -12.42 -1.45 13.72
C LEU A 1 -11.44 -2.21 14.61
N THR A 2 -11.41 -3.54 14.48
CA THR A 2 -10.71 -4.47 15.40
C THR A 2 -9.61 -5.29 14.72
N ASP A 3 -9.35 -5.00 13.44
CA ASP A 3 -8.50 -5.83 12.57
C ASP A 3 -7.08 -5.25 12.38
N LEU A 4 -6.75 -4.20 13.15
CA LEU A 4 -5.40 -3.67 13.19
C LEU A 4 -4.68 -4.32 14.36
N THR A 5 -3.84 -5.32 14.05
CA THR A 5 -2.94 -5.95 15.02
C THR A 5 -1.54 -5.38 14.88
N ASP A 6 -0.79 -5.41 16.00
CA ASP A 6 0.62 -5.03 16.00
C ASP A 6 1.41 -5.90 15.00
N ALA A 7 2.43 -5.32 14.35
CA ALA A 7 3.23 -6.03 13.36
C ALA A 7 4.01 -7.22 13.97
N ALA A 8 4.29 -7.20 15.28
CA ALA A 8 4.85 -8.33 16.01
C ALA A 8 3.80 -9.45 16.24
N CYS A 9 2.51 -9.12 16.14
CA CYS A 9 1.40 -10.05 16.28
C CYS A 9 0.83 -10.41 14.90
N LEU A 10 1.60 -11.21 14.16
CA LEU A 10 1.22 -11.66 12.82
C LEU A 10 0.01 -12.60 12.89
N GLN A 11 -1.04 -12.27 12.14
CA GLN A 11 -2.17 -13.18 11.93
C GLN A 11 -1.66 -14.43 11.20
N ARG A 12 -1.86 -15.59 11.83
CA ARG A 12 -1.45 -16.88 11.27
C ARG A 12 -2.42 -17.33 10.19
N HIS A 13 -1.90 -18.01 9.18
CA HIS A 13 -2.73 -18.71 8.21
C HIS A 13 -3.08 -20.10 8.72
N LEU A 14 -4.32 -20.55 8.47
CA LEU A 14 -4.80 -21.88 8.87
C LEU A 14 -4.04 -23.01 8.15
N PHE A 15 -3.58 -22.76 6.93
CA PHE A 15 -3.01 -23.78 6.04
C PHE A 15 -1.56 -23.50 5.61
N ALA A 16 -0.95 -22.40 6.06
CA ALA A 16 0.41 -22.05 5.66
C ALA A 16 1.40 -22.29 6.82
N PRO A 17 2.63 -22.75 6.52
CA PRO A 17 3.68 -22.87 7.53
C PRO A 17 4.09 -21.49 8.06
N MET A 18 4.84 -21.50 9.16
CA MET A 18 5.42 -20.28 9.72
C MET A 18 6.37 -19.65 8.69
N ARG A 19 6.26 -18.32 8.54
CA ARG A 19 6.99 -17.54 7.53
C ARG A 19 8.50 -17.64 7.76
N ASP A 20 9.28 -17.84 6.70
CA ASP A 20 10.74 -17.89 6.81
C ASP A 20 11.28 -16.47 7.13
N PRO A 21 12.11 -16.28 8.17
CA PRO A 21 12.74 -15.00 8.48
C PRO A 21 13.44 -14.33 7.28
N ARG A 22 13.94 -15.11 6.32
CA ARG A 22 14.57 -14.62 5.08
C ARG A 22 13.61 -13.86 4.19
N GLU A 23 12.31 -14.14 4.25
CA GLU A 23 11.30 -13.43 3.45
C GLU A 23 11.23 -11.93 3.83
N GLY A 24 11.41 -11.60 5.10
CA GLY A 24 11.44 -10.21 5.57
C GLY A 24 12.62 -9.43 5.00
N ALA A 25 13.81 -10.02 5.05
CA ALA A 25 15.02 -9.43 4.48
C ALA A 25 14.90 -9.27 2.95
N LEU A 26 14.36 -10.29 2.25
CA LEU A 26 14.10 -10.24 0.82
C LEU A 26 13.14 -9.10 0.45
N MET A 27 12.02 -8.96 1.16
CA MET A 27 11.07 -7.87 0.92
C MET A 27 11.71 -6.50 1.15
N GLY A 28 12.53 -6.35 2.21
CA GLY A 28 13.25 -5.10 2.47
C GLY A 28 14.19 -4.70 1.33
N VAL A 29 14.92 -5.67 0.74
CA VAL A 29 15.78 -5.44 -0.43
C VAL A 29 14.95 -5.09 -1.66
N MET A 30 13.87 -5.82 -1.93
CA MET A 30 12.95 -5.50 -3.03
C MET A 30 12.39 -4.07 -2.91
N ASP A 31 11.99 -3.67 -1.71
CA ASP A 31 11.49 -2.32 -1.44
C ASP A 31 12.57 -1.26 -1.66
N GLN A 32 13.82 -1.54 -1.27
CA GLN A 32 14.94 -0.65 -1.55
C GLN A 32 15.16 -0.46 -3.06
N LEU A 33 15.24 -1.56 -3.81
CA LEU A 33 15.37 -1.51 -5.27
C LEU A 33 14.22 -0.74 -5.93
N ASN A 34 12.99 -0.95 -5.47
CA ASN A 34 11.82 -0.23 -5.99
C ASN A 34 11.79 1.26 -5.60
N ARG A 35 12.44 1.67 -4.51
CA ARG A 35 12.61 3.11 -4.18
C ARG A 35 13.66 3.77 -5.08
N GLU A 36 14.76 3.08 -5.35
CA GLU A 36 15.90 3.62 -6.12
C GLU A 36 15.64 3.60 -7.64
N LEU A 37 15.08 2.50 -8.15
CA LEU A 37 14.88 2.28 -9.60
C LEU A 37 13.46 2.57 -10.09
N GLY A 38 12.57 2.98 -9.19
CA GLY A 38 11.17 3.22 -9.50
C GLY A 38 10.23 2.09 -9.09
N LYS A 39 8.97 2.48 -8.81
CA LYS A 39 7.96 1.58 -8.25
C LYS A 39 7.62 0.45 -9.22
N GLY A 40 7.76 -0.79 -8.76
CA GLY A 40 7.37 -1.97 -9.52
C GLY A 40 8.43 -2.47 -10.50
N THR A 41 9.67 -1.96 -10.42
CA THR A 41 10.82 -2.47 -11.18
C THR A 41 11.15 -3.91 -10.80
N VAL A 42 11.05 -4.26 -9.52
CA VAL A 42 11.22 -5.63 -9.02
C VAL A 42 9.92 -6.11 -8.38
N PHE A 43 9.47 -7.30 -8.78
CA PHE A 43 8.21 -7.89 -8.30
C PHE A 43 8.29 -9.42 -8.32
N THR A 44 7.53 -10.07 -7.44
CA THR A 44 7.45 -11.53 -7.41
C THR A 44 6.72 -12.07 -8.63
N ALA A 45 7.28 -13.08 -9.29
CA ALA A 45 6.68 -13.70 -10.48
C ALA A 45 5.27 -14.27 -10.22
N SER A 46 4.98 -14.69 -8.98
CA SER A 46 3.66 -15.16 -8.56
C SER A 46 2.56 -14.09 -8.68
N MET A 47 2.92 -12.80 -8.68
CA MET A 47 1.95 -11.73 -8.94
C MET A 47 1.52 -11.68 -10.41
N GLY A 48 2.21 -12.38 -11.31
CA GLY A 48 2.01 -12.37 -12.76
C GLY A 48 2.95 -11.42 -13.50
N ILE A 49 3.22 -11.65 -14.78
CA ILE A 49 4.16 -10.82 -15.55
C ILE A 49 3.44 -9.58 -16.09
N LEU A 50 3.97 -8.39 -15.83
CA LEU A 50 3.44 -7.14 -16.37
C LEU A 50 3.41 -7.22 -17.91
N GLY A 51 2.25 -7.00 -18.52
CA GLY A 51 2.01 -7.20 -19.97
C GLY A 51 1.30 -8.52 -20.33
N ARG A 52 1.29 -9.52 -19.44
CA ARG A 52 0.46 -10.74 -19.60
C ARG A 52 -0.78 -10.75 -18.71
N ARG A 53 -0.91 -9.77 -17.81
CA ARG A 53 -2.09 -9.61 -16.96
C ARG A 53 -3.21 -8.93 -17.75
N SER A 54 -4.40 -9.53 -17.76
CA SER A 54 -5.59 -8.94 -18.37
C SER A 54 -6.12 -7.73 -17.58
N TRP A 55 -5.75 -7.61 -16.31
CA TRP A 55 -6.11 -6.48 -15.47
C TRP A 55 -4.88 -5.87 -14.80
N VAL A 56 -4.87 -4.54 -14.74
CA VAL A 56 -3.93 -3.75 -13.96
C VAL A 56 -4.71 -2.68 -13.21
N MET A 57 -4.23 -2.31 -12.02
CA MET A 57 -4.84 -1.22 -11.26
C MET A 57 -4.67 0.09 -12.04
N ARG A 58 -5.78 0.70 -12.47
CA ARG A 58 -5.80 2.03 -13.11
C ARG A 58 -6.47 3.03 -12.18
N GLN A 59 -5.70 3.98 -11.68
CA GLN A 59 -6.15 5.03 -10.76
C GLN A 59 -6.14 6.40 -11.45
N GLU A 60 -6.77 6.50 -12.61
CA GLU A 60 -6.81 7.74 -13.40
C GLU A 60 -7.91 8.71 -12.91
N ARG A 61 -8.93 8.21 -12.21
CA ARG A 61 -10.06 8.99 -11.67
C ARG A 61 -10.25 8.74 -10.18
N VAL A 62 -9.25 9.09 -9.38
CA VAL A 62 -9.30 8.92 -7.92
C VAL A 62 -9.96 10.15 -7.31
N SER A 63 -10.99 9.95 -6.49
CA SER A 63 -11.53 11.02 -5.63
C SER A 63 -10.46 11.45 -4.61
N PRO A 64 -10.56 12.64 -4.02
CA PRO A 64 -9.62 13.02 -2.97
C PRO A 64 -9.63 12.00 -1.82
N ARG A 65 -8.47 11.81 -1.23
CA ARG A 65 -8.12 10.76 -0.27
C ARG A 65 -8.50 11.14 1.15
N TYR A 66 -9.77 11.49 1.36
CA TYR A 66 -10.28 12.03 2.63
C TYR A 66 -9.97 11.17 3.87
N THR A 67 -9.80 9.85 3.69
CA THR A 67 -9.51 8.92 4.80
C THR A 67 -8.04 8.61 5.00
N THR A 68 -7.18 8.95 4.04
CA THR A 68 -5.75 8.56 4.06
C THR A 68 -4.81 9.76 3.93
N ARG A 69 -5.32 10.96 3.68
CA ARG A 69 -4.53 12.18 3.56
C ARG A 69 -5.27 13.40 4.11
N TRP A 70 -4.77 13.93 5.21
CA TRP A 70 -5.39 15.05 5.93
C TRP A 70 -5.44 16.33 5.08
N GLU A 71 -4.42 16.58 4.26
CA GLU A 71 -4.37 17.76 3.37
C GLU A 71 -5.44 17.75 2.26
N GLU A 72 -6.04 16.59 1.98
CA GLU A 72 -7.08 16.47 0.95
C GLU A 72 -8.48 16.65 1.54
N ILE A 73 -8.61 16.86 2.85
CA ILE A 73 -9.89 17.14 3.51
C ILE A 73 -10.28 18.61 3.25
N PRO A 74 -11.50 18.90 2.75
CA PRO A 74 -11.93 20.26 2.53
C PRO A 74 -11.93 21.06 3.84
N ALA A 75 -11.19 22.17 3.88
CA ALA A 75 -11.25 23.10 4.99
C ALA A 75 -12.54 23.92 4.91
N VAL A 76 -13.31 23.95 6.00
CA VAL A 76 -14.40 24.91 6.18
C VAL A 76 -13.79 26.15 6.83
N PHE A 77 -13.52 27.19 6.05
CA PHE A 77 -13.36 28.52 6.65
C PHE A 77 -14.77 29.07 6.93
N PRO A 78 -15.15 29.34 8.19
CA PRO A 78 -16.25 30.27 8.42
C PRO A 78 -15.82 31.64 7.88
N PRO A 79 -16.71 32.42 7.25
CA PRO A 79 -16.35 33.78 6.88
C PRO A 79 -16.14 34.60 8.15
N GLU A 80 -14.88 34.91 8.47
CA GLU A 80 -14.56 36.10 9.25
C GLU A 80 -15.00 37.31 8.41
N GLY A 81 -16.05 37.99 8.88
CA GLY A 81 -16.53 39.23 8.29
C GLY A 81 -17.49 39.05 7.12
N ALA A 82 -18.69 38.55 7.39
CA ALA A 82 -19.85 39.07 6.66
C ALA A 82 -20.19 40.47 7.23
N PRO A 83 -20.55 41.47 6.40
CA PRO A 83 -21.03 42.76 6.90
C PRO A 83 -22.31 42.62 7.74
#